data_AF-A0A7Y6R987-F1
#
_entry.id   AF-A0A7Y6R987-F1
#
_cell.length_a   1.000
_cell.length_b   1.000
_cell.length_c   1.000
_cell.angle_alpha   90.00
_cell.angle_beta   90.00
_cell.angle_gamma   90.00
#
_symmetry.space_group_name_H-M   'P 1'
#
loop_
_entity.id
_entity.type
_entity.pdbx_description
1 polymer ?
#
loop_
_entity_poly.entity_id
_entity_poly.type
_entity_poly.pdbx_seq_one_letter_code
_entity_poly.pdbx_strand_id
1 'polypeptide(L)'
;MGIQAWFIILGVGAMMLIVLDGKRGKSTQRIAGLPDRLQHLSTVSASPSRSEPLEEVPPLVTADATGVEAALAPPLHGSRIGAATRIAGKVIADEPVHIKGHVTGTVIAPNHTVSVTATGYVTSYVEGSGVEIDGHVVGTLKANTKATLLARAHIQGVIEAPRLACMPGAWLQVEVAEQDRRNRPKVAMVS
;
A
#
# COMPACT_ATOMS: atom_id res chain seq x y z
N MET A 1 -24.96 -14.95 -54.18
CA MET A 1 -24.27 -15.68 -53.09
C MET A 1 -23.66 -14.62 -52.17
N GLY A 2 -24.21 -14.35 -50.98
CA GLY A 2 -23.66 -13.22 -50.21
C GLY A 2 -24.14 -13.01 -48.77
N ILE A 3 -25.37 -13.38 -48.40
CA ILE A 3 -25.85 -13.14 -47.03
C ILE A 3 -25.50 -14.30 -46.08
N GLN A 4 -25.51 -15.55 -46.56
CA GLN A 4 -25.32 -16.72 -45.70
C GLN A 4 -23.89 -16.81 -45.12
N ALA A 5 -22.87 -16.36 -45.86
CA ALA A 5 -21.49 -16.32 -45.40
C ALA A 5 -21.28 -15.26 -44.29
N TRP A 6 -22.04 -14.16 -44.33
CA TRP A 6 -21.92 -13.08 -43.35
C TRP A 6 -22.42 -13.49 -41.96
N PHE A 7 -23.48 -14.31 -41.88
CA PHE A 7 -23.96 -14.84 -40.60
C PHE A 7 -22.95 -15.78 -39.94
N ILE A 8 -22.17 -16.54 -40.72
CA ILE A 8 -21.12 -17.42 -40.19
C ILE A 8 -20.00 -16.57 -39.58
N ILE A 9 -19.56 -15.52 -40.28
CA ILE A 9 -18.50 -14.62 -39.80
C ILE A 9 -18.99 -13.86 -38.54
N LEU A 10 -20.24 -13.41 -38.53
CA LEU A 10 -20.84 -12.73 -37.38
C LEU A 10 -20.97 -13.67 -36.18
N GLY A 11 -21.38 -14.92 -36.39
CA GLY A 11 -21.48 -15.94 -35.34
C GLY A 11 -20.14 -16.28 -34.70
N VAL A 12 -19.09 -16.47 -35.52
CA VAL A 12 -17.73 -16.75 -35.02
C VAL A 12 -17.18 -15.53 -34.26
N GLY A 13 -17.42 -14.31 -34.76
CA GLY A 13 -17.04 -13.08 -34.05
C GLY A 13 -17.72 -12.93 -32.70
N ALA A 14 -19.03 -13.23 -32.62
CA ALA A 14 -19.78 -13.19 -31.37
C ALA A 14 -19.29 -14.25 -30.37
N MET A 15 -18.99 -15.46 -30.83
CA MET A 15 -18.45 -16.52 -29.96
C MET A 15 -17.04 -16.19 -29.44
N MET A 16 -16.20 -15.56 -30.27
CA MET A 16 -14.88 -15.07 -29.86
C MET A 16 -14.99 -13.97 -28.79
N LEU A 17 -15.97 -13.07 -28.91
CA LEU A 17 -16.25 -12.03 -27.90
C LEU A 17 -16.70 -12.63 -26.56
N ILE A 18 -17.55 -13.65 -26.58
CA ILE A 18 -17.99 -14.35 -25.35
C ILE A 18 -16.81 -15.04 -24.66
N VAL A 19 -15.92 -15.69 -25.41
CA VAL A 19 -14.74 -16.36 -24.86
C VAL A 19 -13.74 -15.36 -24.28
N LEU A 20 -13.59 -14.19 -24.91
CA LEU A 20 -12.75 -13.11 -24.37
C LEU A 20 -13.35 -12.48 -23.10
N ASP A 21 -14.67 -12.38 -22.99
CA ASP A 21 -15.33 -11.87 -21.78
C ASP A 21 -15.23 -12.82 -20.58
N GLY A 22 -15.19 -14.15 -20.84
CA GLY A 22 -15.01 -15.17 -19.81
C GLY A 22 -13.68 -15.11 -19.03
N LYS A 23 -12.66 -14.41 -19.54
CA LYS A 23 -11.33 -14.34 -18.87
C LYS A 23 -11.19 -13.16 -17.89
N ARG A 24 -12.21 -12.31 -17.72
CA ARG A 24 -12.15 -11.15 -16.79
C ARG A 24 -12.96 -11.29 -15.50
N GLY A 25 -13.72 -12.38 -15.32
CA GLY A 25 -14.61 -12.56 -14.16
C GLY A 25 -14.08 -13.40 -13.00
N LYS A 26 -12.80 -13.79 -12.97
CA LYS A 26 -12.24 -14.64 -11.89
C LYS A 26 -11.54 -13.81 -10.82
N SER A 27 -12.30 -12.98 -10.11
CA SER A 27 -11.92 -12.56 -8.76
C SER A 27 -13.15 -12.40 -7.88
N THR A 28 -13.30 -13.38 -7.00
CA THR A 28 -13.94 -13.24 -5.68
C THR A 28 -15.46 -13.16 -5.66
N GLN A 29 -16.10 -14.30 -5.93
CA GLN A 29 -17.31 -14.66 -5.19
C GLN A 29 -16.90 -15.34 -3.87
N ARG A 30 -17.14 -14.66 -2.75
CA ARG A 30 -17.45 -15.32 -1.48
C ARG A 30 -18.71 -14.67 -0.91
N ILE A 31 -19.84 -15.27 -1.24
CA ILE A 31 -21.09 -15.14 -0.49
C ILE A 31 -21.09 -16.28 0.54
N ALA A 32 -21.08 -15.92 1.81
CA ALA A 32 -21.58 -16.69 2.95
C ALA A 32 -21.96 -15.58 3.95
N GLY A 33 -23.21 -15.30 4.27
CA GLY A 33 -24.32 -16.18 4.62
C GLY A 33 -24.86 -15.61 5.93
N LEU A 34 -25.95 -14.86 5.87
CA LEU A 34 -26.86 -14.66 7.01
C LEU A 34 -27.96 -15.74 6.87
N PRO A 35 -28.66 -16.20 7.93
CA PRO A 35 -29.22 -15.30 8.94
C PRO A 35 -29.39 -15.87 10.38
N ASP A 36 -29.81 -14.95 11.24
CA ASP A 36 -30.80 -15.09 12.32
C ASP A 36 -30.51 -15.85 13.63
N ARG A 37 -30.97 -15.17 14.68
CA ARG A 37 -31.73 -15.66 15.83
C ARG A 37 -31.08 -15.76 17.23
N LEU A 38 -31.79 -15.07 18.14
CA LEU A 38 -31.95 -15.24 19.59
C LEU A 38 -30.93 -14.46 20.45
N GLN A 39 -31.25 -13.26 20.92
CA GLN A 39 -32.11 -12.96 22.08
C GLN A 39 -31.77 -13.82 23.31
N HIS A 40 -31.04 -13.23 24.27
CA HIS A 40 -31.35 -13.45 25.68
C HIS A 40 -30.96 -12.24 26.55
N LEU A 41 -32.01 -11.50 26.92
CA LEU A 41 -32.29 -10.77 28.16
C LEU A 41 -31.14 -10.18 28.98
N SER A 42 -31.24 -8.87 29.25
CA SER A 42 -31.38 -8.25 30.60
C SER A 42 -31.50 -6.74 30.40
N THR A 43 -32.70 -6.15 30.40
CA THR A 43 -33.34 -5.46 31.55
C THR A 43 -32.31 -4.61 32.30
N VAL A 44 -32.38 -3.27 32.27
CA VAL A 44 -33.17 -2.49 33.24
C VAL A 44 -33.24 -1.02 32.77
N SER A 45 -34.49 -0.53 32.75
CA SER A 45 -35.03 0.78 33.14
C SER A 45 -34.34 2.13 32.82
N ALA A 46 -35.25 3.02 32.39
CA ALA A 46 -35.39 4.44 32.75
C ALA A 46 -34.56 5.50 32.00
N SER A 47 -35.24 6.17 31.06
CA SER A 47 -35.14 7.63 30.83
C SER A 47 -35.78 8.38 32.02
N PRO A 48 -35.65 9.72 32.22
CA PRO A 48 -35.07 10.78 31.35
C PRO A 48 -34.26 11.87 32.13
N SER A 49 -34.01 13.03 31.49
CA SER A 49 -33.61 14.36 32.04
C SER A 49 -32.13 14.62 32.36
N ARG A 50 -31.54 15.82 32.28
CA ARG A 50 -31.70 17.11 31.56
C ARG A 50 -30.47 17.95 32.01
N SER A 51 -30.02 18.89 31.16
CA SER A 51 -29.18 20.10 31.45
C SER A 51 -27.66 20.00 31.73
N GLU A 52 -26.91 20.55 30.76
CA GLU A 52 -25.68 21.37 30.81
C GLU A 52 -25.68 22.48 31.91
N PRO A 53 -24.65 23.37 32.07
CA PRO A 53 -23.18 23.24 32.20
C PRO A 53 -22.58 24.18 33.31
N LEU A 54 -21.24 24.19 33.46
CA LEU A 54 -20.31 25.24 33.98
C LEU A 54 -19.70 25.17 35.41
N GLU A 55 -18.38 25.38 35.39
CA GLU A 55 -17.47 26.06 36.34
C GLU A 55 -16.77 25.31 37.50
N GLU A 56 -15.44 25.47 37.49
CA GLU A 56 -14.56 25.89 38.62
C GLU A 56 -13.41 24.93 39.05
N VAL A 57 -12.21 25.51 39.19
CA VAL A 57 -10.86 24.89 39.31
C VAL A 57 -10.39 24.85 40.81
N PRO A 58 -9.16 24.41 41.16
CA PRO A 58 -8.78 23.24 41.98
C PRO A 58 -8.43 23.60 43.47
N PRO A 59 -7.89 22.70 44.35
CA PRO A 59 -6.45 22.36 44.32
C PRO A 59 -6.00 20.96 44.86
N LEU A 60 -4.77 20.60 44.45
CA LEU A 60 -3.70 19.87 45.18
C LEU A 60 -3.88 18.40 45.64
N VAL A 61 -2.94 17.59 45.10
CA VAL A 61 -2.26 16.39 45.61
C VAL A 61 -3.10 15.11 45.78
N THR A 62 -2.76 14.01 45.12
CA THR A 62 -1.56 13.21 45.44
C THR A 62 -1.13 12.43 44.21
N ALA A 63 0.18 12.48 43.92
CA ALA A 63 0.82 11.65 42.92
C ALA A 63 0.70 10.18 43.32
N ASP A 64 0.10 9.37 42.45
CA ASP A 64 0.37 7.95 42.43
C ASP A 64 0.87 7.56 41.05
N ALA A 65 2.07 6.99 41.05
CA ALA A 65 2.84 6.64 39.88
C ALA A 65 2.25 5.38 39.24
N THR A 66 1.69 5.53 38.05
CA THR A 66 1.74 4.46 37.04
C THR A 66 1.95 5.14 35.71
N GLY A 67 3.19 5.08 35.23
CA GLY A 67 3.62 5.66 33.98
C GLY A 67 2.83 5.08 32.82
N VAL A 68 1.77 5.79 32.44
CA VAL A 68 1.26 5.74 31.08
C VAL A 68 2.18 6.65 30.29
N GLU A 69 3.35 6.11 29.91
CA GLU A 69 4.07 6.60 28.75
C GLU A 69 3.13 6.35 27.57
N ALA A 70 2.19 7.28 27.39
CA ALA A 70 1.50 7.50 26.15
C ALA A 70 2.62 7.86 25.17
N ALA A 71 3.22 6.81 24.60
CA ALA A 71 4.14 6.91 23.49
C ALA A 71 3.45 7.84 22.50
N LEU A 72 3.99 9.05 22.41
CA LEU A 72 3.68 9.99 21.37
C LEU A 72 3.94 9.25 20.07
N ALA A 73 2.91 8.59 19.52
CA ALA A 73 2.93 8.20 18.14
C ALA A 73 3.19 9.53 17.42
N PRO A 74 4.36 9.70 16.76
CA PRO A 74 4.58 10.90 15.99
C PRO A 74 3.34 11.05 15.10
N PRO A 75 2.75 12.24 15.02
CA PRO A 75 1.57 12.42 14.20
C PRO A 75 1.94 11.86 12.83
N LEU A 76 1.14 10.91 12.34
CA LEU A 76 1.37 10.20 11.07
C LEU A 76 1.19 11.23 9.95
N HIS A 77 2.17 12.11 9.80
CA HIS A 77 2.24 13.13 8.77
C HIS A 77 2.63 12.43 7.48
N GLY A 78 1.85 12.67 6.44
CA GLY A 78 2.10 12.12 5.13
C GLY A 78 0.84 11.76 4.37
N SER A 79 1.04 11.46 3.09
CA SER A 79 0.01 11.09 2.16
C SER A 79 -0.42 9.65 2.39
N ARG A 80 -1.73 9.38 2.47
CA ARG A 80 -2.26 8.03 2.64
C ARG A 80 -3.20 7.67 1.50
N ILE A 81 -2.83 6.65 0.75
CA ILE A 81 -3.66 6.08 -0.31
C ILE A 81 -4.45 4.92 0.30
N GLY A 82 -5.77 5.07 0.34
CA GLY A 82 -6.70 4.11 0.92
C GLY A 82 -6.74 2.78 0.16
N ALA A 83 -7.18 1.71 0.85
CA ALA A 83 -7.24 0.37 0.26
C ALA A 83 -8.24 0.26 -0.92
N ALA A 84 -9.31 1.07 -0.90
CA ALA A 84 -10.30 1.14 -1.98
C ALA A 84 -9.97 2.20 -3.04
N THR A 85 -8.76 2.76 -3.03
CA THR A 85 -8.33 3.81 -3.96
C THR A 85 -7.47 3.21 -5.08
N ARG A 86 -7.78 3.59 -6.32
CA ARG A 86 -6.99 3.25 -7.49
C ARG A 86 -6.49 4.51 -8.19
N ILE A 87 -5.19 4.62 -8.35
CA ILE A 87 -4.53 5.76 -9.00
C ILE A 87 -3.92 5.28 -10.32
N ALA A 88 -4.12 6.04 -11.39
CA ALA A 88 -3.48 5.79 -12.68
C ALA A 88 -2.80 7.08 -13.16
N GLY A 89 -1.48 7.05 -13.35
CA GLY A 89 -0.70 8.23 -13.77
C GLY A 89 0.53 8.48 -12.93
N LYS A 90 0.86 9.76 -12.71
CA LYS A 90 2.06 10.20 -11.98
C LYS A 90 1.65 10.83 -10.64
N VAL A 91 2.27 10.37 -9.56
CA VAL A 91 2.13 10.90 -8.20
C VAL A 91 3.47 11.49 -7.80
N ILE A 92 3.46 12.76 -7.40
CA ILE A 92 4.63 13.45 -6.86
C ILE A 92 4.26 13.89 -5.45
N ALA A 93 5.08 13.52 -4.47
CA ALA A 93 4.83 13.85 -3.08
C ALA A 93 6.12 14.40 -2.44
N ASP A 94 5.98 15.55 -1.79
CA ASP A 94 7.00 16.15 -0.91
C ASP A 94 6.69 15.83 0.57
N GLU A 95 6.16 14.63 0.79
CA GLU A 95 5.85 14.09 2.11
C GLU A 95 5.96 12.56 2.11
N PRO A 96 6.04 11.91 3.29
CA PRO A 96 6.00 10.45 3.37
C PRO A 96 4.71 9.89 2.77
N VAL A 97 4.81 8.80 2.00
CA VAL A 97 3.64 8.21 1.31
C VAL A 97 3.37 6.80 1.83
N HIS A 98 2.13 6.54 2.22
CA HIS A 98 1.64 5.23 2.61
C HIS A 98 0.63 4.70 1.60
N ILE A 99 0.96 3.59 0.95
CA ILE A 99 0.16 2.99 -0.12
C ILE A 99 -0.51 1.73 0.39
N LYS A 100 -1.83 1.79 0.61
CA LYS A 100 -2.66 0.60 0.92
C LYS A 100 -3.45 0.09 -0.30
N GLY A 101 -3.67 0.95 -1.29
CA GLY A 101 -4.47 0.67 -2.48
C GLY A 101 -3.64 0.30 -3.71
N HIS A 102 -4.19 0.56 -4.89
CA HIS A 102 -3.60 0.19 -6.18
C HIS A 102 -3.08 1.42 -6.93
N VAL A 103 -1.81 1.41 -7.33
CA VAL A 103 -1.19 2.50 -8.08
C VAL A 103 -0.61 1.98 -9.38
N THR A 104 -1.14 2.48 -10.50
CA THR A 104 -0.67 2.20 -11.85
C THR A 104 0.06 3.42 -12.40
N GLY A 105 1.39 3.42 -12.32
CA GLY A 105 2.21 4.46 -12.90
C GLY A 105 3.38 4.84 -12.00
N THR A 106 3.72 6.12 -11.97
CA THR A 106 4.99 6.59 -11.41
C THR A 106 4.74 7.27 -10.07
N VAL A 107 5.38 6.80 -9.01
CA VAL A 107 5.36 7.45 -7.69
C VAL A 107 6.73 8.03 -7.40
N ILE A 108 6.80 9.34 -7.13
CA ILE A 108 8.04 10.09 -6.95
C ILE A 108 7.99 10.82 -5.61
N ALA A 109 8.85 10.40 -4.67
CA ALA A 109 9.04 11.03 -3.36
C ALA A 109 10.54 11.03 -2.98
N PRO A 110 11.40 11.76 -3.72
CA PRO A 110 12.86 11.60 -3.68
C PRO A 110 13.48 11.87 -2.31
N ASN A 111 12.87 12.76 -1.53
CA ASN A 111 13.34 13.20 -0.22
C ASN A 111 12.61 12.52 0.96
N HIS A 112 11.59 11.69 0.68
CA HIS A 112 10.71 11.13 1.70
C HIS A 112 10.62 9.61 1.61
N THR A 113 10.06 9.00 2.65
CA THR A 113 9.87 7.55 2.72
C THR A 113 8.58 7.14 2.01
N VAL A 114 8.66 6.11 1.19
CA VAL A 114 7.50 5.47 0.57
C VAL A 114 7.30 4.11 1.21
N SER A 115 6.10 3.84 1.70
CA SER A 115 5.74 2.56 2.29
C SER A 115 4.57 1.92 1.56
N VAL A 116 4.73 0.67 1.17
CA VAL A 116 3.69 -0.14 0.52
C VAL A 116 3.22 -1.18 1.53
N THR A 117 1.94 -1.13 1.89
CA THR A 117 1.33 -2.08 2.82
C THR A 117 1.08 -3.44 2.13
N ALA A 118 0.81 -4.51 2.88
CA ALA A 118 0.47 -5.82 2.31
C ALA A 118 -0.65 -5.84 1.25
N THR A 119 -1.66 -4.96 1.35
CA THR A 119 -2.73 -4.85 0.34
C THR A 119 -2.34 -3.93 -0.83
N GLY A 120 -1.19 -3.26 -0.72
CA GLY A 120 -0.69 -2.31 -1.69
C GLY A 120 -0.18 -3.01 -2.94
N TYR A 121 -0.57 -2.48 -4.10
CA TYR A 121 -0.13 -2.97 -5.39
C TYR A 121 0.36 -1.79 -6.23
N VAL A 122 1.64 -1.80 -6.59
CA VAL A 122 2.26 -0.71 -7.35
C VAL A 122 2.91 -1.25 -8.61
N THR A 123 2.62 -0.62 -9.75
CA THR A 123 3.20 -1.00 -11.05
C THR A 123 3.84 0.17 -11.75
N SER A 124 4.95 -0.09 -12.45
CA SER A 124 5.75 0.84 -13.28
C SER A 124 7.00 1.37 -12.59
N TYR A 125 6.92 2.45 -11.80
CA TYR A 125 8.10 3.09 -11.22
C TYR A 125 7.83 3.68 -9.85
N VAL A 126 8.71 3.42 -8.89
CA VAL A 126 8.65 3.96 -7.53
C VAL A 126 10.01 4.55 -7.17
N GLU A 127 10.03 5.81 -6.76
CA GLU A 127 11.23 6.49 -6.27
C GLU A 127 10.99 7.08 -4.88
N GLY A 128 11.88 6.76 -3.95
CA GLY A 128 11.82 7.21 -2.56
C GLY A 128 13.21 7.42 -1.95
N SER A 129 13.31 8.26 -0.92
CA SER A 129 14.54 8.32 -0.11
C SER A 129 14.76 7.01 0.64
N GLY A 130 13.71 6.55 1.33
CA GLY A 130 13.62 5.21 1.89
C GLY A 130 12.39 4.51 1.32
N VAL A 131 12.50 3.21 1.03
CA VAL A 131 11.36 2.44 0.54
C VAL A 131 11.13 1.23 1.43
N GLU A 132 9.91 1.06 1.94
CA GLU A 132 9.50 -0.07 2.76
C GLU A 132 8.36 -0.82 2.07
N ILE A 133 8.52 -2.12 1.84
CA ILE A 133 7.55 -2.90 1.05
C ILE A 133 7.08 -4.10 1.86
N ASP A 134 5.78 -4.20 2.07
CA ASP A 134 5.08 -5.35 2.62
C ASP A 134 4.11 -5.99 1.62
N GLY A 135 3.91 -5.36 0.45
CA GLY A 135 2.96 -5.79 -0.59
C GLY A 135 3.63 -6.16 -1.92
N HIS A 136 2.90 -5.93 -3.01
CA HIS A 136 3.31 -6.31 -4.37
C HIS A 136 3.82 -5.11 -5.16
N VAL A 137 5.00 -5.24 -5.75
CA VAL A 137 5.60 -4.21 -6.62
C VAL A 137 6.13 -4.84 -7.89
N VAL A 138 5.70 -4.32 -9.04
CA VAL A 138 6.13 -4.80 -10.36
C VAL A 138 6.68 -3.64 -11.19
N GLY A 139 7.95 -3.69 -11.55
CA GLY A 139 8.63 -2.67 -12.34
C GLY A 139 9.96 -2.23 -11.75
N THR A 140 10.25 -0.94 -11.84
CA THR A 140 11.51 -0.37 -11.34
C THR A 140 11.30 0.29 -10.00
N LEU A 141 12.13 -0.09 -9.02
CA LEU A 141 12.15 0.51 -7.69
C LEU A 141 13.49 1.18 -7.46
N LYS A 142 13.45 2.47 -7.12
CA LYS A 142 14.62 3.28 -6.82
C LYS A 142 14.53 3.80 -5.40
N ALA A 143 15.51 3.43 -4.57
CA ALA A 143 15.64 3.93 -3.21
C ALA A 143 16.97 4.69 -3.08
N ASN A 144 16.93 5.95 -2.67
CA ASN A 144 18.15 6.77 -2.59
C ASN A 144 19.03 6.40 -1.39
N THR A 145 18.44 5.91 -0.28
CA THR A 145 19.16 5.62 0.97
C THR A 145 19.07 4.16 1.38
N LYS A 146 17.86 3.62 1.52
CA LYS A 146 17.63 2.23 1.93
C LYS A 146 16.33 1.68 1.34
N ALA A 147 16.35 0.41 0.94
CA ALA A 147 15.17 -0.36 0.62
C ALA A 147 15.01 -1.49 1.65
N THR A 148 13.85 -1.57 2.29
CA THR A 148 13.50 -2.60 3.28
C THR A 148 12.35 -3.44 2.74
N LEU A 149 12.57 -4.74 2.58
CA LEU A 149 11.54 -5.70 2.19
C LEU A 149 11.05 -6.42 3.44
N LEU A 150 9.76 -6.33 3.72
CA LEU A 150 9.10 -7.05 4.82
C LEU A 150 8.76 -8.50 4.41
N ALA A 151 8.33 -9.30 5.38
CA ALA A 151 8.11 -10.73 5.22
C ALA A 151 7.10 -11.13 4.13
N ARG A 152 6.21 -10.22 3.69
CA ARG A 152 5.22 -10.49 2.62
C ARG A 152 5.51 -9.73 1.33
N ALA A 153 6.67 -9.07 1.24
CA ALA A 153 7.06 -8.33 0.06
C ALA A 153 7.18 -9.28 -1.14
N HIS A 154 6.59 -8.89 -2.27
CA HIS A 154 6.75 -9.59 -3.54
C HIS A 154 7.14 -8.59 -4.62
N ILE A 155 8.41 -8.60 -4.99
CA ILE A 155 8.97 -7.63 -5.93
C ILE A 155 9.44 -8.34 -7.19
N GLN A 156 9.03 -7.81 -8.34
CA GLN A 156 9.44 -8.28 -9.66
C GLN A 156 9.92 -7.11 -10.53
N GLY A 157 11.16 -7.16 -10.99
CA GLY A 157 11.71 -6.17 -11.93
C GLY A 157 13.13 -5.73 -11.60
N VAL A 158 13.37 -4.42 -11.50
CA VAL A 158 14.71 -3.85 -11.26
C VAL A 158 14.70 -3.08 -9.94
N ILE A 159 15.72 -3.30 -9.10
CA ILE A 159 15.92 -2.54 -7.86
C ILE A 159 17.23 -1.78 -7.93
N GLU A 160 17.14 -0.47 -7.73
CA GLU A 160 18.27 0.44 -7.58
C GLU A 160 18.28 0.97 -6.15
N ALA A 161 19.16 0.45 -5.29
CA ALA A 161 19.28 0.90 -3.90
C ALA A 161 20.72 0.72 -3.38
N PRO A 162 21.30 1.69 -2.67
CA PRO A 162 22.64 1.54 -2.09
C PRO A 162 22.67 0.62 -0.87
N ARG A 163 21.53 0.46 -0.18
CA ARG A 163 21.37 -0.48 0.94
C ARG A 163 20.05 -1.23 0.78
N LEU A 164 20.12 -2.56 0.84
CA LEU A 164 18.97 -3.45 0.76
C LEU A 164 18.89 -4.30 2.02
N ALA A 165 17.75 -4.28 2.70
CA ALA A 165 17.45 -5.11 3.86
C ALA A 165 16.24 -5.99 3.55
N CYS A 166 16.39 -7.30 3.71
CA CYS A 166 15.31 -8.26 3.44
C CYS A 166 14.95 -9.01 4.71
N MET A 167 13.68 -8.97 5.10
CA MET A 167 13.14 -9.79 6.18
C MET A 167 12.90 -11.23 5.71
N PRO A 168 12.98 -12.22 6.62
CA PRO A 168 12.63 -13.61 6.31
C PRO A 168 11.21 -13.71 5.72
N GLY A 169 11.07 -14.40 4.59
CA GLY A 169 9.80 -14.59 3.88
C GLY A 169 9.58 -13.66 2.68
N ALA A 170 10.37 -12.59 2.53
CA ALA A 170 10.31 -11.72 1.37
C ALA A 170 10.65 -12.48 0.07
N TRP A 171 9.82 -12.31 -0.96
CA TRP A 171 10.07 -12.87 -2.29
C TRP A 171 10.55 -11.77 -3.25
N LEU A 172 11.71 -12.01 -3.84
CA LEU A 172 12.40 -11.01 -4.64
C LEU A 172 12.91 -11.64 -5.94
N GLN A 173 12.35 -11.21 -7.07
CA GLN A 173 12.81 -11.58 -8.40
C GLN A 173 13.28 -10.32 -9.13
N VAL A 174 14.57 -10.04 -9.02
CA VAL A 174 15.17 -8.85 -9.64
C VAL A 174 16.28 -9.17 -10.60
N GLU A 175 16.33 -8.37 -11.65
CA GLU A 175 17.49 -8.27 -12.52
C GLU A 175 18.48 -7.28 -11.89
N VAL A 176 19.66 -7.78 -11.56
CA VAL A 176 20.73 -6.95 -10.98
C VAL A 176 21.46 -6.29 -12.13
N ALA A 177 21.12 -5.03 -12.40
CA ALA A 177 21.97 -4.18 -13.23
C ALA A 177 23.23 -3.83 -12.42
N GLU A 178 24.39 -4.22 -12.93
CA GLU A 178 25.67 -3.95 -12.26
C GLU A 178 25.91 -2.44 -12.20
N GLN A 179 25.76 -1.87 -11.01
CA GLN A 179 26.00 -0.45 -10.76
C GLN A 179 27.51 -0.21 -10.73
N ASP A 180 28.01 0.19 -11.90
CA ASP A 180 29.41 0.42 -12.22
C ASP A 180 30.16 1.19 -11.12
N ARG A 181 30.97 0.45 -10.34
CA ARG A 181 31.86 0.98 -9.29
C ARG A 181 33.05 1.79 -9.84
N ARG A 182 33.08 2.15 -11.13
CA ARG A 182 34.24 2.79 -11.77
C ARG A 182 34.63 4.19 -11.28
N ASN A 183 33.86 4.86 -10.41
CA ASN A 183 34.23 6.20 -9.95
C ASN A 183 34.76 6.24 -8.51
N ARG A 184 35.89 5.57 -8.26
CA ARG A 184 36.78 5.94 -7.14
C ARG A 184 37.77 6.97 -7.71
N PRO A 185 37.63 8.28 -7.46
CA PRO A 185 38.71 9.20 -7.79
C PRO A 185 39.95 8.74 -7.02
N LYS A 186 41.00 8.42 -7.78
CA LYS A 186 42.32 8.09 -7.27
C LYS A 186 42.76 9.31 -6.47
N VAL A 187 42.83 9.19 -5.15
CA VAL A 187 43.43 10.22 -4.29
C VAL A 187 44.90 10.29 -4.71
N ALA A 188 45.23 11.26 -5.56
CA ALA A 188 46.61 11.59 -5.88
C ALA A 188 47.17 12.26 -4.62
N MET A 189 48.00 11.53 -3.89
CA MET A 189 48.95 12.16 -2.98
C MET A 189 49.97 12.87 -3.85
N VAL A 190 49.99 14.20 -3.80
CA VAL A 190 51.12 15.01 -4.24
C VAL A 190 52.01 15.19 -3.02
N SER A 191 53.22 14.64 -3.10
CA SER A 191 54.36 14.92 -2.20
C SER A 191 55.03 16.22 -2.57
#